data_AF-A0A0K6GCU6-F1
#
_entry.id   AF-A0A0K6GCU6-F1
#
_cell.length_a   1.000
_cell.length_b   1.000
_cell.length_c   1.000
_cell.angle_alpha   90.00
_cell.angle_beta   90.00
_cell.angle_gamma   90.00
#
_symmetry.space_group_name_H-M   'P 1'
#
loop_
_entity.id
_entity.type
_entity.pdbx_description
1 polymer ?
#
loop_
_entity_poly.entity_id
_entity_poly.type
_entity_poly.pdbx_seq_one_letter_code
_entity_poly.pdbx_strand_id
1 'polypeptide(L)'
;MSQAEEFDEQAVQQITENLANEIEREFKEHIGTVDGEPEIDEAFIKKIIKSFEEKSTVPKPGGVGAFASDSTSDLSTSYGIAKLHVGQQTFSATSVGVLSNIPGFSYVRGTLQGRQGYVGRSLPWGYFTVVTSNFKLTSQCIYFSKTPIKEFKKGWGSGRWN
;
A
#
# COMPACT_ATOMS: atom_id res chain seq x y z
N MET A 1 -5.53 -12.27 32.10
CA MET A 1 -4.65 -11.17 31.64
C MET A 1 -4.24 -11.51 30.22
N SER A 2 -4.71 -10.76 29.22
CA SER A 2 -4.41 -11.05 27.81
C SER A 2 -2.95 -10.70 27.52
N GLN A 3 -2.16 -11.68 27.07
CA GLN A 3 -0.92 -11.40 26.35
C GLN A 3 -1.30 -10.48 25.18
N ALA A 4 -0.95 -9.21 25.26
CA ALA A 4 -0.85 -8.40 24.07
C ALA A 4 0.25 -9.07 23.26
N GLU A 5 -0.12 -9.78 22.19
CA GLU A 5 0.88 -10.30 21.25
C GLU A 5 1.73 -9.10 20.80
N GLU A 6 2.99 -9.17 21.19
CA GLU A 6 4.00 -8.18 20.86
C GLU A 6 4.06 -8.07 19.33
N PHE A 7 4.06 -6.84 18.83
CA PHE A 7 4.14 -6.59 17.39
C PHE A 7 5.49 -7.07 16.87
N ASP A 8 5.50 -8.20 16.18
CA ASP A 8 6.71 -8.77 15.57
C ASP A 8 7.06 -8.01 14.28
N GLU A 9 7.97 -7.04 14.40
CA GLU A 9 8.38 -6.19 13.28
C GLU A 9 8.98 -6.99 12.12
N GLN A 10 9.71 -8.08 12.40
CA GLN A 10 10.35 -8.90 11.35
C GLN A 10 9.32 -9.70 10.57
N ALA A 11 8.39 -10.37 11.27
CA ALA A 11 7.32 -11.12 10.62
C ALA A 11 6.42 -10.21 9.78
N VAL A 12 6.06 -9.04 10.32
CA VAL A 12 5.28 -8.02 9.58
C VAL A 12 6.03 -7.57 8.33
N GLN A 13 7.32 -7.26 8.46
CA GLN A 13 8.12 -6.78 7.34
C GLN A 13 8.20 -7.82 6.23
N GLN A 14 8.45 -9.09 6.56
CA GLN A 14 8.52 -10.17 5.57
C GLN A 14 7.20 -10.34 4.81
N ILE A 15 6.08 -10.36 5.54
CA ILE A 15 4.74 -10.48 4.94
C ILE A 15 4.44 -9.29 4.04
N THR A 16 4.74 -8.08 4.49
CA THR A 16 4.45 -6.86 3.75
C THR A 16 5.34 -6.72 2.52
N GLU A 17 6.61 -7.13 2.59
CA GLU A 17 7.54 -7.15 1.45
C GLU A 17 7.09 -8.17 0.39
N ASN A 18 6.64 -9.36 0.79
CA ASN A 18 6.12 -10.37 -0.14
C ASN A 18 4.87 -9.84 -0.88
N LEU A 19 3.96 -9.21 -0.14
CA LEU A 19 2.78 -8.55 -0.72
C LEU A 19 3.18 -7.45 -1.72
N ALA A 20 4.17 -6.62 -1.36
CA ALA A 20 4.66 -5.55 -2.23
C ALA A 20 5.21 -6.12 -3.55
N ASN A 21 5.99 -7.21 -3.48
CA ASN A 21 6.61 -7.83 -4.63
C ASN A 21 5.58 -8.47 -5.57
N GLU A 22 4.54 -9.12 -5.04
CA GLU A 22 3.46 -9.65 -5.88
C GLU A 22 2.70 -8.54 -6.60
N ILE A 23 2.35 -7.46 -5.89
CA ILE A 23 1.66 -6.31 -6.47
C ILE A 23 2.51 -5.61 -7.53
N GLU A 24 3.80 -5.41 -7.26
CA GLU A 24 4.74 -4.83 -8.22
C GLU A 24 4.86 -5.69 -9.48
N ARG A 25 4.86 -7.02 -9.35
CA ARG A 25 4.89 -7.94 -10.49
C ARG A 25 3.62 -7.79 -11.33
N GLU A 26 2.44 -7.85 -10.73
CA GLU A 26 1.18 -7.69 -11.46
C GLU A 26 1.10 -6.33 -12.16
N PHE A 27 1.55 -5.27 -11.49
CA PHE A 27 1.63 -3.94 -12.09
C PHE A 27 2.51 -3.93 -13.35
N LYS A 28 3.73 -4.49 -13.26
CA LYS A 28 4.68 -4.57 -14.38
C LYS A 28 4.14 -5.40 -15.55
N GLU A 29 3.44 -6.51 -15.26
CA GLU A 29 2.80 -7.34 -16.29
C GLU A 29 1.72 -6.56 -17.06
N HIS A 30 0.86 -5.82 -16.35
CA HIS A 30 -0.21 -5.06 -17.00
C HIS A 30 0.30 -3.81 -17.72
N ILE A 31 1.28 -3.12 -17.15
CA ILE A 31 1.82 -1.89 -17.74
C ILE A 31 2.72 -2.16 -18.95
N GLY A 32 3.39 -3.31 -19.01
CA GLY A 32 4.18 -3.72 -20.17
C GLY A 32 3.37 -3.94 -21.45
N THR A 33 2.04 -3.85 -21.36
CA THR A 33 1.12 -3.90 -22.51
C THR A 33 0.71 -2.52 -23.03
N VAL A 34 1.17 -1.43 -22.39
CA VAL A 34 0.80 -0.06 -22.76
C VAL A 34 1.93 0.62 -23.54
N ASP A 35 1.59 1.14 -24.72
CA ASP A 35 2.50 1.99 -25.49
C ASP A 35 2.51 3.42 -24.92
N GLY A 36 3.64 3.83 -24.34
CA GLY A 36 3.85 5.18 -23.77
C GLY A 36 3.60 5.26 -22.26
N GLU A 37 3.64 6.48 -21.71
CA GLU A 37 3.35 6.74 -20.30
C GLU A 37 1.84 6.56 -20.06
N PRO A 38 1.42 5.56 -19.27
CA PRO A 38 0.01 5.29 -19.05
C PRO A 38 -0.57 6.25 -18.03
N GLU A 39 -1.81 6.68 -18.28
CA GLU A 39 -2.65 7.25 -17.25
C GLU A 39 -3.14 6.10 -16.35
N ILE A 40 -2.76 6.13 -15.07
CA ILE A 40 -3.25 5.16 -14.09
C ILE A 40 -4.62 5.63 -13.60
N ASP A 41 -5.66 5.13 -14.28
CA ASP A 41 -7.05 5.31 -13.85
C ASP A 41 -7.50 4.21 -12.87
N GLU A 42 -8.70 4.39 -12.32
CA GLU A 42 -9.31 3.40 -11.41
C GLU A 42 -9.54 2.04 -12.09
N ALA A 43 -9.86 2.02 -13.39
CA ALA A 43 -10.12 0.79 -14.12
C ALA A 43 -8.85 -0.07 -14.26
N PHE A 44 -7.71 0.55 -14.54
CA PHE A 44 -6.41 -0.09 -14.59
C PHE A 44 -6.01 -0.66 -13.23
N ILE A 45 -6.18 0.12 -12.15
CA ILE A 45 -5.89 -0.36 -10.79
C ILE A 45 -6.78 -1.54 -10.43
N LYS A 46 -8.08 -1.49 -10.75
CA LYS A 46 -9.00 -2.62 -10.53
C LYS A 46 -8.60 -3.87 -11.31
N LYS A 47 -8.06 -3.74 -12.53
CA LYS A 47 -7.52 -4.88 -13.29
C LYS A 47 -6.32 -5.51 -12.59
N ILE A 48 -5.37 -4.69 -12.13
CA ILE A 48 -4.20 -5.17 -11.37
C ILE A 48 -4.64 -5.89 -10.09
N ILE A 49 -5.52 -5.26 -9.30
CA ILE A 49 -6.05 -5.86 -8.07
C ILE A 49 -6.76 -7.18 -8.37
N LYS A 50 -7.61 -7.23 -9.41
CA LYS A 50 -8.30 -8.47 -9.77
C LYS A 50 -7.32 -9.58 -10.14
N SER A 51 -6.32 -9.29 -10.99
CA SER A 51 -5.29 -10.27 -11.36
C SER A 51 -4.48 -10.72 -10.15
N PHE A 52 -4.11 -9.80 -9.28
CA PHE A 52 -3.47 -10.10 -8.01
C PHE A 52 -4.36 -11.03 -7.17
N GLU A 53 -5.65 -10.77 -7.02
CA GLU A 53 -6.54 -11.63 -6.23
C GLU A 53 -6.70 -13.05 -6.79
N GLU A 54 -6.57 -13.21 -8.11
CA GLU A 54 -6.62 -14.50 -8.78
C GLU A 54 -5.31 -15.29 -8.66
N LYS A 55 -4.15 -14.60 -8.62
CA LYS A 55 -2.81 -15.23 -8.67
C LYS A 55 -2.03 -15.18 -7.35
N SER A 56 -2.46 -14.38 -6.38
CA SER A 56 -1.70 -14.09 -5.17
C SER A 56 -1.49 -15.34 -4.32
N THR A 57 -0.26 -15.50 -3.80
CA THR A 57 0.03 -16.53 -2.80
C THR A 57 -0.17 -16.00 -1.38
N VAL A 58 -0.46 -14.71 -1.23
CA VAL A 58 -0.75 -14.08 0.06
C VAL A 58 -2.19 -14.43 0.47
N PRO A 59 -2.39 -14.98 1.70
CA PRO A 59 -3.71 -15.25 2.23
C PRO A 59 -4.64 -14.04 2.18
N LYS A 60 -5.92 -14.29 1.86
CA LYS A 60 -6.95 -13.25 1.96
C LYS A 60 -7.15 -12.87 3.43
N PRO A 61 -7.25 -11.56 3.73
CA PRO A 61 -7.49 -11.15 5.11
C PRO A 61 -8.81 -11.66 5.67
N GLY A 62 -8.79 -12.07 6.95
CA GLY A 62 -10.02 -12.30 7.71
C GLY A 62 -10.65 -10.97 8.13
N GLY A 63 -11.98 -10.83 8.04
CA GLY A 63 -12.67 -9.61 8.47
C GLY A 63 -13.82 -9.20 7.54
N VAL A 64 -14.46 -8.06 7.84
CA VAL A 64 -15.61 -7.58 7.06
C VAL A 64 -15.14 -6.95 5.76
N GLY A 65 -15.42 -7.62 4.65
CA GLY A 65 -15.42 -7.07 3.29
C GLY A 65 -14.09 -6.54 2.76
N ALA A 66 -14.07 -6.33 1.45
CA ALA A 66 -13.07 -5.50 0.79
C ALA A 66 -13.78 -4.24 0.27
N PHE A 67 -13.09 -3.11 0.30
CA PHE A 67 -13.59 -1.87 -0.27
C PHE A 67 -12.47 -1.14 -0.98
N ALA A 68 -12.85 -0.22 -1.87
CA ALA A 68 -11.91 0.64 -2.56
C ALA A 68 -12.36 2.08 -2.45
N SER A 69 -11.41 3.01 -2.36
CA SER A 69 -11.72 4.43 -2.33
C SER A 69 -10.60 5.25 -2.93
N ASP A 70 -10.94 6.46 -3.36
CA ASP A 70 -9.93 7.50 -3.51
C ASP A 70 -9.24 7.76 -2.17
N SER A 71 -7.97 8.13 -2.27
CA SER A 71 -7.05 8.21 -1.16
C SER A 71 -5.97 9.23 -1.45
N THR A 72 -5.27 9.65 -0.41
CA THR A 72 -4.07 10.48 -0.55
C THR A 72 -2.95 9.99 0.34
N SER A 73 -1.72 10.30 -0.02
CA SER A 73 -0.56 10.03 0.83
C SER A 73 0.34 11.24 0.97
N ASP A 74 1.03 11.31 2.11
CA ASP A 74 2.06 12.31 2.38
C ASP A 74 3.43 11.62 2.40
N LEU A 75 4.38 12.17 1.64
CA LEU A 75 5.77 11.71 1.59
C LEU A 75 6.67 12.56 2.49
N SER A 76 7.56 11.93 3.27
CA SER A 76 8.58 12.60 4.09
C SER A 76 9.62 13.35 3.24
N THR A 77 10.45 14.17 3.89
CA THR A 77 11.61 14.86 3.28
C THR A 77 12.57 13.93 2.54
N SER A 78 12.64 12.66 2.94
CA SER A 78 13.50 11.62 2.35
C SER A 78 12.76 10.74 1.34
N TYR A 79 11.56 11.15 0.91
CA TYR A 79 10.72 10.46 -0.07
C TYR A 79 10.21 9.07 0.38
N GLY A 80 10.11 8.82 1.69
CA GLY A 80 9.38 7.70 2.28
C GLY A 80 7.94 8.07 2.61
N ILE A 81 7.07 7.09 2.92
CA ILE A 81 5.66 7.38 3.28
C ILE A 81 5.57 7.79 4.75
N ALA A 82 4.96 8.95 5.00
CA ALA A 82 4.71 9.49 6.34
C ALA A 82 3.25 9.31 6.76
N LYS A 83 2.31 9.49 5.82
CA LYS A 83 0.88 9.28 6.08
C LYS A 83 0.18 8.67 4.88
N LEU A 84 -0.84 7.88 5.17
CA LEU A 84 -1.76 7.33 4.16
C LEU A 84 -3.19 7.59 4.64
N HIS A 85 -3.97 8.29 3.82
CA HIS A 85 -5.34 8.69 4.10
C HIS A 85 -6.28 7.86 3.21
N VAL A 86 -7.19 7.10 3.82
CA VAL A 86 -8.15 6.26 3.09
C VAL A 86 -9.53 6.48 3.69
N GLY A 87 -10.43 7.06 2.91
CA GLY A 87 -11.72 7.53 3.40
C GLY A 87 -11.54 8.51 4.56
N GLN A 88 -12.14 8.20 5.72
CA GLN A 88 -12.03 9.02 6.94
C GLN A 88 -10.90 8.57 7.89
N GLN A 89 -10.15 7.53 7.53
CA GLN A 89 -9.11 6.95 8.39
C GLN A 89 -7.71 7.37 7.95
N THR A 90 -6.79 7.40 8.91
CA THR A 90 -5.40 7.81 8.64
C THR A 90 -4.40 6.85 9.28
N PHE A 91 -3.44 6.43 8.47
CA PHE A 91 -2.20 5.81 8.92
C PHE A 91 -1.12 6.86 9.05
N SER A 92 -0.29 6.77 10.09
CA SER A 92 0.86 7.66 10.25
C SER A 92 2.11 6.92 10.71
N ALA A 93 3.19 7.17 10.00
CA ALA A 93 4.58 6.88 10.36
C ALA A 93 5.29 8.25 10.47
N THR A 94 5.73 8.62 11.67
CA THR A 94 6.22 9.98 11.99
C THR A 94 7.20 10.55 10.96
N SER A 95 6.95 11.75 10.42
CA SER A 95 7.98 12.56 9.76
C SER A 95 7.65 14.07 9.73
N VAL A 96 8.69 14.90 9.66
CA VAL A 96 8.65 16.37 9.52
C VAL A 96 9.06 16.75 8.09
N GLY A 97 8.34 17.69 7.48
CA GLY A 97 8.62 18.24 6.13
C GLY A 97 8.10 17.35 5.00
N VAL A 98 6.78 17.35 4.79
CA VAL A 98 6.10 16.40 3.89
C VAL A 98 5.63 17.05 2.58
N LEU A 99 5.86 16.37 1.44
CA LEU A 99 5.05 16.60 0.23
C LEU A 99 3.68 16.00 0.51
N SER A 100 2.64 16.83 0.48
CA SER A 100 1.33 16.48 1.04
C SER A 100 0.27 16.20 -0.02
N ASN A 101 -0.70 15.36 0.32
CA ASN A 101 -1.92 15.09 -0.44
C ASN A 101 -1.69 14.54 -1.86
N ILE A 102 -0.73 13.63 -2.03
CA ILE A 102 -0.51 12.98 -3.32
C ILE A 102 -1.72 12.10 -3.63
N PRO A 103 -2.44 12.31 -4.74
CA PRO A 103 -3.63 11.54 -5.08
C PRO A 103 -3.31 10.07 -5.38
N GLY A 104 -4.22 9.19 -5.00
CA GLY A 104 -4.13 7.78 -5.31
C GLY A 104 -5.45 7.03 -5.15
N PHE A 105 -5.39 5.73 -5.37
CA PHE A 105 -6.49 4.80 -5.15
C PHE A 105 -6.05 3.72 -4.18
N SER A 106 -6.87 3.47 -3.16
CA SER A 106 -6.63 2.44 -2.17
C SER A 106 -7.63 1.32 -2.32
N TYR A 107 -7.13 0.08 -2.27
CA TYR A 107 -7.90 -1.13 -2.12
C TYR A 107 -7.61 -1.73 -0.75
N VAL A 108 -8.65 -1.91 0.05
CA VAL A 108 -8.58 -2.36 1.44
C VAL A 108 -9.27 -3.70 1.58
N ARG A 109 -8.62 -4.61 2.31
CA ARG A 109 -9.17 -5.91 2.68
C ARG A 109 -9.15 -6.07 4.19
N GLY A 110 -10.30 -6.41 4.78
CA GLY A 110 -10.45 -6.52 6.22
C GLY A 110 -10.46 -5.16 6.93
N THR A 111 -10.41 -5.18 8.27
CA THR A 111 -10.53 -3.98 9.09
C THR A 111 -9.15 -3.37 9.36
N LEU A 112 -8.85 -2.21 8.75
CA LEU A 112 -7.61 -1.48 9.05
C LEU A 112 -7.69 -0.84 10.43
N GLN A 113 -6.97 -1.42 11.39
CA GLN A 113 -6.87 -0.87 12.74
C GLN A 113 -5.55 -1.30 13.39
N GLY A 114 -5.00 -0.43 14.24
CA GLY A 114 -3.86 -0.76 15.06
C GLY A 114 -2.54 -0.67 14.31
N ARG A 115 -1.52 -1.37 14.81
CA ARG A 115 -0.16 -1.28 14.28
C ARG A 115 -0.01 -2.14 13.03
N GLN A 116 0.50 -1.56 11.95
CA GLN A 116 0.75 -2.24 10.68
C GLN A 116 2.13 -1.85 10.17
N GLY A 117 2.78 -2.79 9.49
CA GLY A 117 3.95 -2.48 8.69
C GLY A 117 3.52 -1.93 7.34
N TYR A 118 4.41 -1.19 6.71
CA TYR A 118 4.22 -0.74 5.34
C TYR A 118 5.50 -0.90 4.54
N VAL A 119 5.32 -1.11 3.24
CA VAL A 119 6.38 -1.05 2.23
C VAL A 119 5.85 -0.21 1.07
N GLY A 120 6.60 0.83 0.73
CA GLY A 120 6.39 1.62 -0.47
C GLY A 120 7.41 1.27 -1.53
N ARG A 121 6.97 1.12 -2.78
CA ARG A 121 7.80 0.76 -3.95
C ARG A 121 7.61 1.74 -5.09
N SER A 122 8.71 2.15 -5.70
CA SER A 122 8.67 2.82 -7.00
C SER A 122 8.12 1.86 -8.05
N LEU A 123 7.20 2.36 -8.85
CA LEU A 123 6.67 1.71 -10.04
C LEU A 123 7.23 2.41 -11.29
N PRO A 124 7.14 1.76 -12.47
CA PRO A 124 7.47 2.40 -13.73
C PRO A 124 6.81 3.77 -13.92
N TRP A 125 7.43 4.64 -14.72
CA TRP A 125 6.96 6.01 -15.01
C TRP A 125 6.87 6.97 -13.82
N GLY A 126 7.49 6.61 -12.69
CA GLY A 126 7.54 7.46 -11.50
C GLY A 126 6.32 7.31 -10.60
N TYR A 127 5.38 6.42 -10.90
CA TYR A 127 4.33 6.06 -9.95
C TYR A 127 4.93 5.31 -8.76
N PHE A 128 4.15 5.14 -7.69
CA PHE A 128 4.53 4.31 -6.56
C PHE A 128 3.31 3.58 -5.99
N THR A 129 3.58 2.46 -5.33
CA THR A 129 2.59 1.73 -4.54
C THR A 129 3.00 1.71 -3.09
N VAL A 130 2.00 1.64 -2.19
CA VAL A 130 2.22 1.37 -0.77
C VAL A 130 1.34 0.20 -0.40
N VAL A 131 1.95 -0.82 0.16
CA VAL A 131 1.23 -1.92 0.78
C VAL A 131 1.38 -1.85 2.28
N THR A 132 0.31 -2.14 2.99
CA THR A 132 0.30 -2.24 4.45
C THR A 132 -0.30 -3.57 4.88
N SER A 133 0.23 -4.14 5.96
CA SER A 133 -0.32 -5.36 6.56
C SER A 133 0.05 -5.44 8.04
N ASN A 134 -0.75 -6.20 8.80
CA ASN A 134 -0.31 -6.74 10.09
C ASN A 134 0.24 -8.17 9.93
N PHE A 135 0.93 -8.70 10.96
CA PHE A 135 1.55 -10.03 10.90
C PHE A 135 0.52 -11.16 10.83
N LYS A 136 -0.69 -10.91 11.34
CA LYS A 136 -1.79 -11.87 11.32
C LYS A 136 -2.53 -11.91 9.98
N LEU A 137 -2.14 -11.06 9.03
CA LEU A 137 -2.82 -10.89 7.75
C LEU A 137 -4.33 -10.60 7.90
N THR A 138 -4.82 -10.01 9.00
CA THR A 138 -6.26 -9.72 9.16
C THR A 138 -6.67 -8.41 8.50
N SER A 139 -5.71 -7.61 8.05
CA SER A 139 -5.98 -6.36 7.37
C SER A 139 -4.86 -6.02 6.42
N GLN A 140 -5.23 -5.53 5.23
CA GLN A 140 -4.27 -5.05 4.24
C GLN A 140 -4.84 -3.85 3.50
N CYS A 141 -3.95 -2.94 3.13
CA CYS A 141 -4.26 -1.85 2.21
C CYS A 141 -3.21 -1.84 1.10
N ILE A 142 -3.67 -1.72 -0.15
CA ILE A 142 -2.83 -1.51 -1.32
C ILE A 142 -3.22 -0.14 -1.89
N TYR A 143 -2.29 0.80 -1.83
CA TYR A 143 -2.40 2.12 -2.42
C TYR A 143 -1.60 2.18 -3.71
N PHE A 144 -2.14 2.84 -4.73
CA PHE A 144 -1.42 3.24 -5.93
C PHE A 144 -1.52 4.74 -6.11
N SER A 145 -0.39 5.39 -6.35
CA SER A 145 -0.37 6.81 -6.72
C SER A 145 -1.03 6.99 -8.10
N LYS A 146 -1.88 8.00 -8.24
CA LYS A 146 -2.37 8.50 -9.53
C LYS A 146 -1.48 9.61 -10.10
N THR A 147 -0.51 10.10 -9.32
CA THR A 147 0.42 11.16 -9.73
C THR A 147 1.86 10.64 -9.69
N PRO A 148 2.65 10.82 -10.76
CA PRO A 148 4.04 10.36 -10.79
C PRO A 148 4.96 11.25 -9.95
N ILE A 149 5.80 10.61 -9.13
CA ILE A 149 6.84 11.19 -8.28
C ILE A 149 8.17 10.47 -8.57
N LYS A 150 8.97 11.03 -9.50
CA LYS A 150 10.21 10.40 -10.01
C LYS A 150 11.31 10.18 -8.96
N GLU A 151 11.21 10.88 -7.84
CA GLU A 151 12.15 10.86 -6.71
C GLU A 151 11.82 9.80 -5.65
N PHE A 152 10.62 9.21 -5.69
CA PHE A 152 10.27 8.09 -4.82
C PHE A 152 11.07 6.85 -5.20
N LYS A 153 11.82 6.29 -4.26
CA LYS A 153 12.59 5.04 -4.45
C LYS A 153 11.95 3.87 -3.72
N LYS A 154 11.98 3.95 -2.39
CA LYS A 154 11.37 2.97 -1.50
C LYS A 154 11.11 3.61 -0.14
N GLY A 155 10.10 3.12 0.56
CA GLY A 155 9.86 3.42 1.97
C GLY A 155 9.52 2.14 2.70
N TRP A 156 9.88 2.04 3.97
CA TRP A 156 9.42 0.94 4.82
C TRP A 156 9.35 1.44 6.26
N GLY A 157 8.52 0.80 7.05
CA GLY A 157 8.41 1.08 8.47
C GLY A 157 7.16 0.49 9.08
N SER A 158 6.80 0.98 10.26
CA SER A 158 5.54 0.68 10.90
C SER A 158 4.84 1.95 11.34
N GLY A 159 3.52 1.90 11.37
CA GLY A 159 2.67 3.00 11.80
C GLY A 159 1.39 2.47 12.41
N ARG A 160 0.55 3.38 12.87
CA ARG A 160 -0.75 3.04 13.45
C ARG A 160 -1.87 3.59 12.58
N TRP A 161 -2.85 2.74 12.32
CA TRP A 161 -4.11 3.10 11.67
C TRP A 161 -5.13 3.50 12.74
N ASN A 162 -5.66 4.72 12.64
CA ASN A 162 -6.68 5.28 13.52
C ASN A 162 -7.93 5.70 12.74
#